data_AF-A0A428ZRR5-F1
#
_entry.id   AF-A0A428ZRR5-F1
#
_cell.length_a   1.000
_cell.length_b   1.000
_cell.length_c   1.000
_cell.angle_alpha   90.00
_cell.angle_beta   90.00
_cell.angle_gamma   90.00
#
_symmetry.space_group_name_H-M   'P 1'
#
loop_
_entity.id
_entity.type
_entity.pdbx_description
1 polymer ?
#
loop_
_entity_poly.entity_id
_entity_poly.type
_entity_poly.pdbx_seq_one_letter_code
_entity_poly.pdbx_strand_id
1 'polypeptide(L)'
;MRSEAQNRRVQLMRAKTLHDRLSTLEPDGFVQWAALPNWVRPALDATRPTTAVPDATLPLTGPDVAGWMRDFMELSGLCDRWYVSTGLSLFPWLSVRAVVPDWLEQIVKVRSEEVTLLSGTQDVLVVFYVEEYEFQAFRRSG
;
A
#
# COMPACT_ATOMS: atom_id res chain seq x y z
N MET A 1 -28.02 10.85 7.25
CA MET A 1 -27.65 9.66 6.44
C MET A 1 -27.33 10.11 5.02
N ARG A 2 -26.08 9.98 4.55
CA ARG A 2 -25.81 10.09 3.10
C ARG A 2 -26.41 8.85 2.43
N SER A 3 -27.12 9.00 1.31
CA SER A 3 -27.65 7.85 0.57
C SER A 3 -26.51 7.01 0.00
N GLU A 4 -26.74 5.71 -0.20
CA GLU A 4 -25.74 4.80 -0.77
C GLU A 4 -25.21 5.28 -2.13
N ALA A 5 -26.07 5.89 -2.95
CA ALA A 5 -25.70 6.50 -4.22
C ALA A 5 -24.70 7.66 -4.04
N GLN A 6 -24.88 8.49 -3.02
CA GLN A 6 -23.96 9.58 -2.70
C GLN A 6 -22.60 9.05 -2.20
N ASN A 7 -22.61 8.01 -1.35
CA ASN A 7 -21.37 7.38 -0.88
C ASN A 7 -20.60 6.72 -2.03
N ARG A 8 -21.30 6.02 -2.93
CA ARG A 8 -20.72 5.42 -4.13
C ARG A 8 -20.09 6.47 -5.04
N ARG A 9 -20.77 7.61 -5.26
CA ARG A 9 -20.24 8.72 -6.07
C ARG A 9 -18.98 9.32 -5.46
N VAL A 10 -18.94 9.51 -4.14
CA VAL A 10 -17.75 10.02 -3.44
C VAL A 10 -16.57 9.06 -3.59
N GLN A 11 -16.79 7.74 -3.44
CA GLN A 11 -15.70 6.77 -3.61
C GLN A 11 -15.18 6.69 -5.05
N LEU A 12 -16.05 6.78 -6.05
CA LEU A 12 -15.64 6.85 -7.46
C LEU A 12 -14.77 8.08 -7.74
N MET A 13 -15.15 9.25 -7.21
CA MET A 13 -14.35 10.47 -7.36
C MET A 13 -12.97 10.31 -6.70
N ARG A 14 -12.91 9.73 -5.49
CA ARG A 14 -11.64 9.46 -4.79
C ARG A 14 -10.76 8.46 -5.54
N ALA A 15 -11.36 7.41 -6.09
CA ALA A 15 -10.65 6.41 -6.89
C ALA A 15 -10.03 7.04 -8.14
N LYS A 16 -10.79 7.90 -8.84
CA LYS A 16 -10.28 8.66 -9.98
C LYS A 16 -9.14 9.59 -9.58
N THR A 17 -9.30 10.37 -8.52
CA THR A 17 -8.25 11.26 -8.03
C THR A 17 -6.99 10.49 -7.62
N LEU A 18 -7.13 9.32 -6.98
CA LEU A 18 -6.00 8.47 -6.63
C LEU A 18 -5.26 7.99 -7.88
N HIS A 19 -6.02 7.51 -8.88
CA HIS A 19 -5.47 7.09 -10.17
C HIS A 19 -4.71 8.23 -10.86
N ASP A 20 -5.28 9.44 -10.92
CA ASP A 20 -4.66 10.60 -11.54
C ASP A 20 -3.37 11.02 -10.80
N ARG A 21 -3.37 10.95 -9.45
CA ARG A 21 -2.21 11.26 -8.60
C ARG A 21 -1.09 10.23 -8.69
N LEU A 22 -1.41 9.00 -9.09
CA LEU A 22 -0.47 7.91 -9.32
C LEU A 22 -0.22 7.69 -10.82
N SER A 23 -0.42 8.71 -11.67
CA SER A 23 -0.27 8.60 -13.13
C SER A 23 1.13 8.20 -13.59
N THR A 24 2.14 8.29 -12.72
CA THR A 24 3.51 7.81 -12.99
C THR A 24 3.70 6.29 -12.78
N LEU A 25 2.67 5.60 -12.29
CA LEU A 25 2.68 4.19 -11.87
C LEU A 25 1.89 3.25 -12.79
N GLU A 26 1.66 3.62 -14.06
CA GLU A 26 0.89 2.84 -15.05
C GLU A 26 -0.23 1.97 -14.41
N PRO A 27 -1.25 2.61 -13.84
CA PRO A 27 -2.32 1.90 -13.16
C PRO A 27 -3.13 1.03 -14.16
N ASP A 28 -3.19 -0.27 -13.88
CA ASP A 28 -3.84 -1.28 -14.74
C ASP A 28 -5.34 -1.43 -14.40
N GLY A 29 -5.70 -1.27 -13.12
CA GLY A 29 -7.10 -1.31 -12.69
C GLY A 29 -7.30 -1.62 -11.22
N PHE A 30 -8.53 -1.45 -10.74
CA PHE A 30 -8.89 -1.76 -9.36
C PHE A 30 -9.22 -3.24 -9.18
N VAL A 31 -8.80 -3.79 -8.04
CA VAL A 31 -8.98 -5.19 -7.67
C VAL A 31 -9.77 -5.28 -6.37
N GLN A 32 -10.70 -6.24 -6.30
CA GLN A 32 -11.51 -6.51 -5.12
C GLN A 32 -10.81 -7.51 -4.20
N TRP A 33 -11.13 -7.49 -2.91
CA TRP A 33 -10.65 -8.48 -1.95
C TRP A 33 -10.91 -9.93 -2.37
N ALA A 34 -12.05 -10.21 -3.01
CA ALA A 34 -12.41 -11.55 -3.46
C ALA A 34 -11.51 -12.10 -4.58
N ALA A 35 -10.72 -11.24 -5.23
CA ALA A 35 -9.77 -11.64 -6.28
C ALA A 35 -8.34 -11.82 -5.72
N LEU A 36 -8.10 -11.50 -4.46
CA LEU A 36 -6.81 -11.73 -3.81
C LEU A 36 -6.78 -13.09 -3.11
N PRO A 37 -5.58 -13.66 -2.86
CA PRO A 37 -5.45 -14.89 -2.12
C PRO A 37 -5.99 -14.73 -0.70
N ASN A 38 -6.57 -15.81 -0.17
CA ASN A 38 -7.23 -15.79 1.14
C ASN A 38 -6.27 -15.50 2.32
N TRP A 39 -4.96 -15.69 2.14
CA TRP A 39 -3.94 -15.41 3.15
C TRP A 39 -3.72 -13.92 3.37
N VAL A 40 -3.96 -13.07 2.36
CA VAL A 40 -3.58 -11.65 2.37
C VAL A 40 -4.29 -10.88 3.47
N ARG A 41 -5.61 -11.07 3.64
CA ARG A 41 -6.38 -10.36 4.67
C ARG A 41 -5.92 -10.76 6.09
N PRO A 42 -5.88 -12.05 6.47
CA PRO A 42 -5.33 -12.46 7.76
C PRO A 42 -3.90 -11.95 8.02
N ALA A 43 -3.04 -11.97 7.00
CA ALA A 43 -1.68 -11.47 7.12
C ALA A 43 -1.62 -9.96 7.39
N LEU A 44 -2.44 -9.16 6.71
CA LEU A 44 -2.58 -7.73 6.97
C LEU A 44 -3.18 -7.47 8.36
N ASP A 45 -4.19 -8.24 8.77
CA ASP A 45 -4.79 -8.07 10.09
C ASP A 45 -3.79 -8.39 11.22
N ALA A 46 -2.83 -9.28 10.98
CA ALA A 46 -1.76 -9.63 11.92
C ALA A 46 -0.70 -8.54 12.12
N THR A 47 -0.60 -7.52 11.24
CA THR A 47 0.34 -6.40 11.39
C THR A 47 -0.23 -5.22 12.18
N ARG A 48 -1.55 -5.19 12.40
CA ARG A 48 -2.24 -4.05 13.04
C ARG A 48 -2.13 -3.94 14.56
N PRO A 49 -2.04 -5.03 15.35
CA PRO A 49 -1.94 -4.90 16.80
C PRO A 49 -0.67 -4.15 17.18
N THR A 50 -0.73 -3.29 18.20
CA THR A 50 0.45 -2.58 18.73
C THR A 50 1.51 -3.51 19.31
N THR A 51 1.16 -4.78 19.54
CA THR A 51 2.07 -5.85 19.97
C THR A 51 2.76 -6.56 18.80
N ALA A 52 2.40 -6.25 17.55
CA ALA A 52 3.06 -6.82 16.39
C ALA A 52 4.52 -6.35 16.33
N VAL A 53 5.44 -7.27 16.07
CA VAL A 53 6.86 -6.96 15.97
C VAL A 53 7.17 -6.64 14.49
N PRO A 54 7.67 -5.43 14.18
CA PRO A 54 8.06 -5.09 12.82
C PRO A 54 9.32 -5.85 12.41
N ASP A 55 9.43 -6.12 11.12
CA ASP A 55 10.61 -6.76 10.52
C ASP A 55 11.76 -5.74 10.34
N ALA A 56 11.42 -4.45 10.21
CA ALA A 56 12.37 -3.35 10.24
C ALA A 56 11.73 -2.06 10.79
N THR A 57 12.54 -1.19 11.37
CA THR A 57 12.12 0.15 11.81
C THR A 57 13.07 1.23 11.30
N LEU A 58 12.57 2.46 11.18
CA LEU A 58 13.34 3.66 10.87
C LEU A 58 12.85 4.80 11.77
N PRO A 59 13.71 5.44 12.57
CA PRO A 59 13.31 6.61 13.37
C PRO A 59 12.71 7.73 12.48
N LEU A 60 11.74 8.51 12.98
CA LEU A 60 11.17 9.63 12.23
C LEU A 60 12.20 10.70 11.83
N THR A 61 13.29 10.82 12.60
CA THR A 61 14.43 11.71 12.31
C THR A 61 15.41 11.10 11.30
N GLY A 62 15.16 9.88 10.84
CA GLY A 62 16.00 9.17 9.88
C GLY A 62 16.02 9.90 8.54
N PRO A 63 17.20 10.08 7.92
CA PRO A 63 17.27 10.60 6.56
C PRO A 63 16.69 9.57 5.57
N ASP A 64 16.04 10.05 4.51
CA ASP A 64 15.62 9.26 3.34
C ASP A 64 14.69 8.05 3.61
N VAL A 65 13.48 8.34 4.08
CA VAL A 65 12.39 7.34 4.26
C VAL A 65 12.09 6.59 2.96
N ALA A 66 12.10 7.29 1.82
CA ALA A 66 11.77 6.67 0.54
C ALA A 66 12.84 5.65 0.11
N GLY A 67 14.13 5.97 0.28
CA GLY A 67 15.22 5.02 0.07
C GLY A 67 15.10 3.80 0.97
N TRP A 68 14.88 3.98 2.27
CA TRP A 68 14.69 2.87 3.20
C TRP A 68 13.51 1.96 2.84
N MET A 69 12.36 2.54 2.47
CA MET A 69 11.21 1.76 2.00
C MET A 69 11.53 0.99 0.71
N ARG A 70 12.28 1.59 -0.22
CA ARG A 70 12.68 0.95 -1.48
C ARG A 70 13.54 -0.28 -1.19
N ASP A 71 14.57 -0.12 -0.36
CA ASP A 71 15.48 -1.20 0.02
C ASP A 71 14.73 -2.35 0.70
N PHE A 72 13.80 -2.04 1.62
CA PHE A 72 12.99 -3.05 2.27
C PHE A 72 12.11 -3.83 1.27
N MET A 73 11.52 -3.13 0.30
CA MET A 73 10.70 -3.74 -0.74
C MET A 73 11.51 -4.65 -1.67
N GLU A 74 12.68 -4.20 -2.11
CA GLU A 74 13.58 -4.98 -2.97
C GLU A 74 14.05 -6.24 -2.24
N LEU A 75 14.48 -6.11 -0.98
CA LEU A 75 14.86 -7.24 -0.13
C LEU A 75 13.69 -8.21 0.13
N SER A 76 12.46 -7.68 0.13
CA SER A 76 11.25 -8.49 0.32
C SER A 76 10.84 -9.26 -0.94
N GLY A 77 11.40 -8.93 -2.10
CA GLY A 77 11.07 -9.54 -3.40
C GLY A 77 9.93 -8.85 -4.15
N LEU A 78 9.55 -7.61 -3.79
CA LEU A 78 8.58 -6.85 -4.57
C LEU A 78 9.27 -6.25 -5.81
N CYS A 79 8.88 -6.71 -7.00
CA CYS A 79 9.38 -6.24 -8.28
C CYS A 79 8.25 -5.68 -9.17
N ASP A 80 8.63 -4.98 -10.25
CA ASP A 80 7.88 -4.43 -11.40
C ASP A 80 6.37 -4.15 -11.26
N ARG A 81 5.56 -5.14 -10.89
CA ARG A 81 4.10 -5.06 -10.74
C ARG A 81 3.69 -5.39 -9.31
N TRP A 82 2.76 -4.62 -8.77
CA TRP A 82 2.24 -4.80 -7.42
C TRP A 82 0.84 -4.19 -7.31
N TYR A 83 0.16 -4.52 -6.22
CA TYR A 83 -1.12 -3.96 -5.84
C TYR A 83 -0.93 -3.06 -4.63
N VAL A 84 -1.49 -1.86 -4.68
CA VAL A 84 -1.51 -0.92 -3.55
C VAL A 84 -2.89 -0.85 -2.93
N SER A 85 -2.97 -1.01 -1.61
CA SER A 85 -4.21 -0.75 -0.89
C SER A 85 -4.60 0.71 -1.09
N THR A 86 -5.87 1.01 -1.32
CA THR A 86 -6.37 2.37 -1.60
C THR A 86 -7.07 3.04 -0.41
N GLY A 87 -7.41 2.26 0.63
CA GLY A 87 -8.27 2.71 1.72
C GLY A 87 -9.74 2.94 1.32
N LEU A 88 -10.13 2.65 0.08
CA LEU A 88 -11.50 2.81 -0.43
C LEU A 88 -12.22 1.46 -0.39
N SER A 89 -13.37 1.39 0.29
CA SER A 89 -14.07 0.11 0.47
C SER A 89 -14.58 -0.52 -0.83
N LEU A 90 -14.94 0.30 -1.84
CA LEU A 90 -15.41 -0.19 -3.15
C LEU A 90 -14.28 -0.43 -4.15
N PHE A 91 -13.07 0.05 -3.86
CA PHE A 91 -11.92 -0.03 -4.77
C PHE A 91 -10.65 -0.39 -4.00
N PRO A 92 -10.65 -1.46 -3.21
CA PRO A 92 -9.71 -1.65 -2.09
C PRO A 92 -8.25 -1.76 -2.53
N TRP A 93 -8.00 -2.25 -3.74
CA TRP A 93 -6.67 -2.40 -4.29
C TRP A 93 -6.58 -1.79 -5.68
N LEU A 94 -5.43 -1.23 -6.02
CA LEU A 94 -5.10 -0.75 -7.35
C LEU A 94 -3.85 -1.50 -7.83
N SER A 95 -3.97 -2.19 -8.97
CA SER A 95 -2.84 -2.79 -9.66
C SER A 95 -2.04 -1.70 -10.36
N VAL A 96 -0.72 -1.69 -10.16
CA VAL A 96 0.19 -0.68 -10.67
C VAL A 96 1.49 -1.32 -11.14
N ARG A 97 2.16 -0.64 -12.07
CA ARG A 97 3.50 -0.99 -12.54
C ARG A 97 4.44 0.18 -12.29
N ALA A 98 5.58 -0.06 -11.66
CA ALA A 98 6.57 1.00 -11.51
C ALA A 98 7.23 1.28 -12.87
N VAL A 99 7.09 2.52 -13.36
CA VAL A 99 7.63 2.93 -14.68
C VAL A 99 8.74 3.97 -14.56
N VAL A 100 8.80 4.67 -13.43
CA VAL A 100 9.78 5.73 -13.16
C VAL A 100 10.43 5.51 -11.80
N PRO A 101 11.71 5.89 -11.58
CA PRO A 101 12.44 5.61 -10.35
C PRO A 101 11.83 6.20 -9.05
N ASP A 102 11.15 7.34 -9.16
CA ASP A 102 10.68 8.14 -8.01
C ASP A 102 9.25 7.80 -7.57
N TRP A 103 8.72 6.70 -8.05
CA TRP A 103 7.34 6.30 -7.83
C TRP A 103 6.98 6.14 -6.34
N LEU A 104 7.93 5.69 -5.52
CA LEU A 104 7.72 5.42 -4.11
C LEU A 104 7.54 6.71 -3.31
N GLU A 105 8.25 7.78 -3.67
CA GLU A 105 8.02 9.10 -3.08
C GLU A 105 6.59 9.60 -3.29
N GLN A 106 5.98 9.28 -4.43
CA GLN A 106 4.61 9.68 -4.72
C GLN A 106 3.62 8.94 -3.84
N ILE A 107 3.87 7.66 -3.56
CA ILE A 107 3.03 6.91 -2.63
C ILE A 107 3.14 7.47 -1.24
N VAL A 108 4.35 7.70 -0.74
CA VAL A 108 4.56 8.28 0.60
C VAL A 108 3.86 9.65 0.71
N LYS A 109 3.95 10.49 -0.33
CA LYS A 109 3.24 11.79 -0.40
C LYS A 109 1.71 11.65 -0.45
N VAL A 110 1.19 10.56 -1.02
CA VAL A 110 -0.25 10.30 -1.17
C VAL A 110 -0.83 9.57 0.05
N ARG A 111 0.00 8.80 0.76
CA ARG A 111 -0.35 7.86 1.82
C ARG A 111 0.52 8.13 3.03
N SER A 112 0.15 9.16 3.78
CA SER A 112 0.95 9.71 4.88
C SER A 112 0.99 8.85 6.15
N GLU A 113 0.10 7.86 6.30
CA GLU A 113 -0.06 7.09 7.55
C GLU A 113 0.18 5.59 7.37
N GLU A 114 -0.23 5.03 6.22
CA GLU A 114 -0.10 3.61 5.92
C GLU A 114 0.09 3.37 4.42
N VAL A 115 1.13 2.59 4.10
CA VAL A 115 1.40 2.08 2.76
C VAL A 115 1.36 0.55 2.80
N THR A 116 0.38 -0.05 2.12
CA THR A 116 0.21 -1.51 2.06
C THR A 116 0.32 -1.96 0.60
N LEU A 117 1.23 -2.89 0.33
CA LEU A 117 1.65 -3.32 -0.99
C LEU A 117 1.66 -4.85 -1.08
N LEU A 118 1.09 -5.41 -2.14
CA LEU A 118 1.12 -6.83 -2.44
C LEU A 118 1.87 -7.02 -3.75
N SER A 119 2.86 -7.89 -3.79
CA SER A 119 3.55 -8.31 -5.02
C SER A 119 2.58 -8.71 -6.15
N GLY A 120 2.98 -8.51 -7.40
CA GLY A 120 2.18 -8.88 -8.57
C GLY A 120 1.91 -10.39 -8.66
N THR A 121 2.80 -11.20 -8.11
CA THR A 121 2.68 -12.66 -7.91
C THR A 121 1.77 -13.03 -6.74
N GLN A 122 1.41 -12.06 -5.89
CA GLN A 122 0.51 -12.22 -4.74
C GLN A 122 1.01 -13.20 -3.67
N ASP A 123 2.33 -13.34 -3.55
CA ASP A 123 3.03 -14.23 -2.60
C ASP A 123 3.73 -13.44 -1.48
N VAL A 124 4.01 -12.16 -1.68
CA VAL A 124 4.59 -11.25 -0.68
C VAL A 124 3.72 -10.02 -0.44
N LEU A 125 3.44 -9.72 0.83
CA LEU A 125 2.77 -8.51 1.33
C LEU A 125 3.77 -7.70 2.15
N VAL A 126 3.85 -6.41 1.85
CA VAL A 126 4.64 -5.43 2.60
C VAL A 126 3.71 -4.35 3.13
N VAL A 127 3.87 -4.00 4.41
CA VAL A 127 3.09 -2.97 5.08
C VAL A 127 4.03 -2.01 5.78
N PHE A 128 3.81 -0.72 5.59
CA PHE A 128 4.49 0.34 6.31
C PHE A 128 3.48 1.14 7.14
N TYR A 129 3.78 1.32 8.42
CA TYR A 129 3.06 2.19 9.33
C TYR A 129 3.93 3.36 9.78
N VAL A 130 3.29 4.50 10.02
CA VAL A 130 3.90 5.64 10.71
C VAL A 130 3.38 5.65 12.15
N GLU A 131 4.26 5.38 13.10
CA GLU A 131 3.98 5.44 14.53
C GLU A 131 4.51 6.75 15.14
N GLU A 132 4.20 7.03 16.40
CA GLU A 132 4.48 8.32 17.08
C GLU A 132 5.94 8.78 16.96
N TYR A 133 6.91 7.86 16.86
CA TYR A 133 8.34 8.15 16.82
C TYR A 133 9.14 7.42 15.73
N GLU A 134 8.53 6.50 14.99
CA GLU A 134 9.22 5.68 14.00
C GLU A 134 8.31 5.23 12.84
N PHE A 135 8.93 4.91 11.72
CA PHE A 135 8.34 4.08 10.68
C PHE A 135 8.57 2.61 11.02
N GLN A 136 7.55 1.79 10.78
CA GLN A 136 7.59 0.35 10.95
C GLN A 136 7.31 -0.34 9.62
N ALA A 137 8.08 -1.37 9.28
CA ALA A 137 7.88 -2.19 8.09
C ALA A 137 7.62 -3.65 8.48
N PHE A 138 6.66 -4.26 7.80
CA PHE A 138 6.28 -5.66 7.97
C PHE A 138 6.31 -6.37 6.63
N ARG A 139 6.80 -7.61 6.60
CA ARG A 139 6.78 -8.51 5.45
C ARG A 139 6.03 -9.78 5.82
N ARG A 140 5.06 -10.18 5.00
CA ARG A 140 4.36 -11.47 5.14
C ARG A 140 4.39 -12.21 3.81
N SER A 141 4.47 -13.53 3.88
CA SER A 141 4.46 -14.41 2.71
C SER A 141 3.43 -15.52 2.89
N GLY A 142 2.78 -15.91 1.79
CA GLY A 142 1.76 -16.96 1.74
C GLY A 142 2.11 -18.13 0.83
#